data_AF-A0A8I1EG32-F1
#
_entry.id   AF-A0A8I1EG32-F1
#
_cell.length_a   1.000
_cell.length_b   1.000
_cell.length_c   1.000
_cell.angle_alpha   90.00
_cell.angle_beta   90.00
_cell.angle_gamma   90.00
#
_symmetry.space_group_name_H-M   'P 1'
#
loop_
_entity.id
_entity.type
_entity.pdbx_description
1 polymer ?
#
loop_
_entity_poly.entity_id
_entity_poly.type
_entity_poly.pdbx_seq_one_letter_code
_entity_poly.pdbx_strand_id
1 'polypeptide(L)'
;MASSKRTDLSQANAWIRTIGVDVIRGKYVDGLLELWAPHRYVAAVDIECTCDDFAKANGEEDKIRDLLVKREEMETIEVGVVILDRHAGMARVGEFSRFVKPVIKPTLTEFCIKLTSIMQSDVDGADCYPSVQKDLEAFLEPFRREGLMWCSWGQLDSQQLLEDAKRASCPPMFDGAVHTNLKWWHCRIFHTRAMGMKRAIKSSGLEWEGSHHRALSDAQNLANLIGDISERIKLFDVKK
;
A
#
# COMPACT_ATOMS: atom_id res chain seq x y z
N MET A 1 8.60 38.94 -31.88
CA MET A 1 9.08 37.64 -32.39
C MET A 1 9.47 36.79 -31.20
N ALA A 2 8.64 35.80 -30.86
CA ALA A 2 8.83 34.95 -29.69
C ALA A 2 9.94 33.93 -29.96
N SER A 3 10.99 33.98 -29.15
CA SER A 3 12.05 32.97 -29.10
C SER A 3 11.55 31.79 -28.27
N SER A 4 11.26 30.68 -28.94
CA SER A 4 10.97 29.39 -28.33
C SER A 4 12.23 28.86 -27.63
N LYS A 5 12.21 28.85 -26.30
CA LYS A 5 13.18 28.09 -25.51
C LYS A 5 12.83 26.61 -25.67
N ARG A 6 13.57 25.92 -26.56
CA ARG A 6 13.67 24.45 -26.52
C ARG A 6 14.18 24.08 -25.13
N THR A 7 13.34 23.41 -24.36
CA THR A 7 13.75 22.72 -23.14
C THR A 7 14.81 21.70 -23.52
N ASP A 8 15.97 21.85 -22.92
CA ASP A 8 17.13 20.99 -23.09
C ASP A 8 16.83 19.61 -22.50
N LEU A 9 16.52 18.67 -23.40
CA LEU A 9 16.27 17.26 -23.08
C LEU A 9 17.54 16.50 -22.65
N SER A 10 18.70 17.16 -22.55
CA SER A 10 19.97 16.51 -22.16
C SER A 10 20.05 16.17 -20.66
N GLN A 11 19.20 16.73 -19.80
CA GLN A 11 19.05 16.29 -18.40
C GLN A 11 18.03 15.16 -18.21
N ALA A 12 17.28 14.77 -19.25
CA ALA A 12 16.36 13.64 -19.22
C ALA A 12 17.06 12.25 -19.33
N ASN A 13 18.40 12.23 -19.37
CA ASN A 13 19.20 11.06 -19.76
C ASN A 13 20.07 10.51 -18.63
N ALA A 14 19.45 10.15 -17.51
CA ALA A 14 19.92 9.05 -16.66
C ALA A 14 19.07 7.80 -16.95
N TRP A 15 19.18 7.29 -18.19
CA TRP A 15 18.42 6.19 -18.80
C TRP A 15 18.02 5.06 -17.83
N ILE A 16 16.70 4.80 -17.74
CA ILE A 16 16.08 3.49 -17.43
C ILE A 16 16.66 2.81 -16.18
N ARG A 17 16.51 3.42 -15.01
CA ARG A 17 16.94 2.77 -13.77
C ARG A 17 15.86 1.81 -13.29
N THR A 18 15.89 0.65 -13.94
CA THR A 18 15.23 -0.61 -13.63
C THR A 18 13.77 -0.69 -14.15
N ILE A 19 13.60 -1.59 -15.14
CA ILE A 19 12.42 -1.82 -16.00
C ILE A 19 12.13 -0.70 -17.02
N GLY A 20 12.69 -0.79 -18.24
CA GLY A 20 12.41 0.16 -19.32
C GLY A 20 10.97 0.10 -19.84
N VAL A 21 10.52 1.15 -20.52
CA VAL A 21 9.18 1.16 -21.15
C VAL A 21 9.02 0.08 -22.22
N ASP A 22 10.13 -0.49 -22.73
CA ASP A 22 10.14 -1.55 -23.74
C ASP A 22 9.57 -2.89 -23.22
N VAL A 23 9.47 -3.08 -21.91
CA VAL A 23 8.83 -4.28 -21.31
C VAL A 23 7.37 -4.06 -20.93
N ILE A 24 6.81 -2.87 -21.20
CA ILE A 24 5.41 -2.56 -20.90
C ILE A 24 4.47 -3.31 -21.83
N ARG A 25 3.48 -3.98 -21.22
CA ARG A 25 2.44 -4.72 -21.95
C ARG A 25 1.15 -3.92 -22.05
N GLY A 26 0.93 -3.30 -23.21
CA GLY A 26 -0.19 -2.38 -23.49
C GLY A 26 -1.56 -2.85 -22.99
N LYS A 27 -1.96 -4.10 -23.26
CA LYS A 27 -3.28 -4.60 -22.81
C LYS A 27 -3.55 -4.50 -21.29
N TYR A 28 -2.49 -4.54 -20.46
CA TYR A 28 -2.62 -4.39 -19.01
C TYR A 28 -2.54 -2.93 -18.57
N VAL A 29 -1.92 -2.07 -19.39
CA VAL A 29 -2.00 -0.63 -19.23
C VAL A 29 -3.44 -0.17 -19.45
N ASP A 30 -4.06 -0.62 -20.56
CA ASP A 30 -5.44 -0.27 -20.90
C ASP A 30 -6.40 -0.66 -19.76
N GLY A 31 -6.29 -1.89 -19.25
CA GLY A 31 -7.11 -2.34 -18.12
C GLY A 31 -6.88 -1.58 -16.81
N LEU A 32 -5.65 -1.13 -16.52
CA LEU A 32 -5.38 -0.30 -15.33
C LEU A 32 -5.96 1.11 -15.52
N LEU A 33 -5.86 1.68 -16.71
CA LEU A 33 -6.42 2.99 -17.03
C LEU A 33 -7.95 2.97 -16.99
N GLU A 34 -8.59 1.92 -17.49
CA GLU A 34 -10.04 1.69 -17.37
C GLU A 34 -10.47 1.59 -15.91
N LEU A 35 -9.74 0.84 -15.09
CA LEU A 35 -9.99 0.75 -13.65
C LEU A 35 -9.85 2.10 -12.95
N TRP A 36 -8.85 2.90 -13.33
CA TRP A 36 -8.61 4.20 -12.73
C TRP A 36 -9.56 5.29 -13.25
N ALA A 37 -10.05 5.20 -14.48
CA ALA A 37 -10.83 6.23 -15.16
C ALA A 37 -11.96 6.86 -14.33
N PRO A 38 -12.82 6.09 -13.63
CA PRO A 38 -13.94 6.66 -12.86
C PRO A 38 -13.53 7.30 -11.52
N HIS A 39 -12.25 7.29 -11.16
CA HIS A 39 -11.78 7.69 -9.84
C HIS A 39 -10.77 8.83 -9.96
N ARG A 40 -11.03 9.99 -9.35
CA ARG A 40 -10.04 11.06 -9.26
C ARG A 40 -8.92 10.68 -8.30
N TYR A 41 -9.28 10.06 -7.18
CA TYR A 41 -8.35 9.75 -6.10
C TYR A 41 -8.04 8.26 -6.01
N VAL A 42 -6.78 7.95 -5.73
CA VAL A 42 -6.30 6.60 -5.41
C VAL A 42 -5.68 6.63 -4.01
N ALA A 43 -6.24 5.87 -3.08
CA ALA A 43 -5.62 5.66 -1.78
C ALA A 43 -4.61 4.50 -1.84
N ALA A 44 -3.35 4.78 -1.55
CA ALA A 44 -2.36 3.76 -1.23
C ALA A 44 -2.53 3.36 0.24
N VAL A 45 -2.73 2.08 0.49
CA VAL A 45 -3.08 1.55 1.81
C VAL A 45 -2.16 0.40 2.18
N ASP A 46 -1.72 0.41 3.42
CA ASP A 46 -1.01 -0.68 4.07
C ASP A 46 -1.52 -0.81 5.52
N ILE A 47 -1.52 -2.02 6.04
CA ILE A 47 -1.89 -2.30 7.44
C ILE A 47 -0.82 -3.17 8.09
N GLU A 48 -0.64 -2.97 9.39
CA GLU A 48 0.07 -3.93 10.23
C GLU A 48 -0.91 -4.70 11.08
N CYS A 49 -0.57 -5.96 11.39
CA CYS A 49 -1.43 -6.86 12.14
C CYS A 49 -0.70 -7.50 13.31
N THR A 50 -1.46 -7.92 14.34
CA THR A 50 -0.95 -8.90 15.30
C THR A 50 -0.44 -10.12 14.54
N CYS A 51 0.73 -10.61 14.91
CA CYS A 51 1.35 -11.75 14.24
C CYS A 51 2.31 -12.49 15.17
N ASP A 52 2.65 -13.71 14.77
CA ASP A 52 3.70 -14.51 15.38
C ASP A 52 4.35 -15.33 14.27
N ASP A 53 5.62 -15.64 14.45
CA ASP A 53 6.33 -16.58 13.59
C ASP A 53 7.37 -17.31 14.43
N PHE A 54 7.83 -18.45 13.92
CA PHE A 54 8.96 -19.13 14.50
C PHE A 54 10.20 -18.28 14.25
N ALA A 55 10.91 -17.91 15.33
CA ALA A 55 12.20 -17.28 15.16
C ALA A 55 13.08 -18.21 14.32
N LYS A 56 13.82 -17.64 13.35
CA LYS A 56 14.75 -18.41 12.52
C LYS A 56 15.99 -18.75 13.34
N ALA A 57 15.85 -19.50 14.42
CA ALA A 57 16.97 -20.10 15.12
C ALA A 57 17.40 -21.36 14.36
N ASN A 58 18.46 -21.22 13.56
CA ASN A 58 19.44 -22.26 13.19
C ASN A 58 18.95 -23.70 12.94
N GLY A 59 17.79 -23.88 12.32
CA GLY A 59 17.44 -25.10 11.60
C GLY A 59 16.35 -25.96 12.22
N GLU A 60 16.25 -26.16 13.54
CA GLU A 60 15.38 -27.24 14.04
C GLU A 60 14.63 -26.99 15.37
N GLU A 61 14.93 -25.94 16.15
CA GLU A 61 14.47 -25.91 17.56
C GLU A 61 13.21 -25.08 17.88
N ASP A 62 12.70 -24.19 17.01
CA ASP A 62 11.57 -23.31 17.42
C ASP A 62 10.16 -23.80 17.07
N LYS A 63 10.01 -24.93 16.36
CA LYS A 63 8.68 -25.54 16.13
C LYS A 63 8.14 -26.31 17.36
N ILE A 64 8.80 -26.21 18.50
CA ILE A 64 8.43 -26.92 19.73
C ILE A 64 7.21 -26.27 20.41
N ARG A 65 6.88 -25.02 20.07
CA ARG A 65 5.69 -24.32 20.57
C ARG A 65 4.65 -24.09 19.48
N ASP A 66 3.40 -23.91 19.89
CA ASP A 66 2.37 -23.38 19.00
C ASP A 66 2.60 -21.89 18.73
N LEU A 67 2.10 -21.40 17.59
CA LEU A 67 2.03 -19.97 17.31
C LEU A 67 1.06 -19.31 18.31
N LEU A 68 1.50 -18.22 18.92
CA LEU A 68 0.73 -17.42 19.87
C LEU A 68 -0.42 -16.68 19.17
N VAL A 69 -0.20 -16.32 17.90
CA VAL A 69 -1.18 -15.70 17.00
C VAL A 69 -1.28 -16.55 15.74
N LYS A 70 -2.41 -17.23 15.56
CA LYS A 70 -2.72 -17.93 14.31
C LYS A 70 -3.22 -16.94 13.26
N ARG A 71 -3.18 -17.35 11.98
CA ARG A 71 -3.59 -16.48 10.86
C ARG A 71 -5.03 -15.98 10.99
N GLU A 72 -5.92 -16.86 11.43
CA GLU A 72 -7.34 -16.56 11.67
C GLU A 72 -7.59 -15.71 12.93
N GLU A 73 -6.59 -15.55 13.80
CA GLU A 73 -6.65 -14.72 15.00
C GLU A 73 -5.98 -13.35 14.80
N MET A 74 -5.34 -13.11 13.65
CA MET A 74 -4.69 -11.83 13.35
C MET A 74 -5.70 -10.68 13.38
N GLU A 75 -5.31 -9.53 13.90
CA GLU A 75 -6.11 -8.30 13.99
C GLU A 75 -5.28 -7.12 13.48
N THR A 76 -5.88 -6.19 12.73
CA THR A 76 -5.23 -4.94 12.37
C THR A 76 -4.83 -4.16 13.63
N ILE A 77 -3.60 -3.66 13.67
CA ILE A 77 -3.03 -2.86 14.78
C ILE A 77 -2.49 -1.51 14.35
N GLU A 78 -2.25 -1.28 13.06
CA GLU A 78 -1.96 0.03 12.48
C GLU A 78 -2.58 0.10 11.09
N VAL A 79 -3.17 1.23 10.74
CA VAL A 79 -3.62 1.54 9.38
C VAL A 79 -2.86 2.76 8.87
N GLY A 80 -2.34 2.67 7.65
CA GLY A 80 -1.66 3.75 6.94
C GLY A 80 -2.31 4.00 5.60
N VAL A 81 -2.61 5.27 5.31
CA VAL A 81 -3.30 5.69 4.08
C VAL A 81 -2.63 6.93 3.50
N VAL A 82 -2.38 6.92 2.21
CA VAL A 82 -1.91 8.09 1.44
C VAL A 82 -2.82 8.29 0.24
N ILE A 83 -3.40 9.48 0.10
CA ILE A 83 -4.30 9.83 -0.99
C ILE A 83 -3.50 10.49 -2.12
N LEU A 84 -3.65 9.97 -3.34
CA LEU A 84 -3.07 10.49 -4.56
C LEU A 84 -4.15 11.10 -5.45
N ASP A 85 -3.92 12.30 -5.98
CA ASP A 85 -4.80 12.96 -6.95
C ASP A 85 -4.32 12.72 -8.39
N ARG A 86 -5.10 11.97 -9.17
CA ARG A 86 -4.78 11.67 -10.57
C ARG A 86 -4.79 12.90 -11.47
N HIS A 87 -5.64 13.89 -11.17
CA HIS A 87 -5.72 15.12 -11.96
C HIS A 87 -4.54 16.05 -11.69
N ALA A 88 -3.87 15.88 -10.54
CA ALA A 88 -2.65 16.58 -10.19
C ALA A 88 -1.38 15.71 -10.39
N GLY A 89 -1.43 14.74 -11.32
CA GLY A 89 -0.25 13.93 -11.65
C GLY A 89 0.19 12.99 -10.54
N MET A 90 -0.76 12.41 -9.78
CA MET A 90 -0.50 11.57 -8.60
C MET A 90 0.20 12.34 -7.47
N ALA A 91 -0.10 13.63 -7.29
CA ALA A 91 0.35 14.36 -6.13
C ALA A 91 -0.29 13.77 -4.85
N ARG A 92 0.48 13.68 -3.76
CA ARG A 92 -0.05 13.30 -2.44
C ARG A 92 -0.86 14.47 -1.89
N VAL A 93 -2.12 14.22 -1.54
CA VAL A 93 -3.07 15.27 -1.10
C VAL A 93 -3.69 15.00 0.27
N GLY A 94 -3.37 13.86 0.89
CA GLY A 94 -3.82 13.54 2.24
C GLY A 94 -3.10 12.32 2.78
N GLU A 95 -2.94 12.28 4.10
CA GLU A 95 -2.39 11.14 4.81
C GLU A 95 -3.22 10.87 6.07
N PHE A 96 -3.40 9.59 6.39
CA PHE A 96 -4.07 9.16 7.61
C PHE A 96 -3.30 8.00 8.22
N SER A 97 -3.14 8.04 9.55
CA SER A 97 -2.55 6.94 10.30
C SER A 97 -3.17 6.85 11.69
N ARG A 98 -3.50 5.62 12.09
CA ARG A 98 -4.02 5.29 13.42
C ARG A 98 -3.53 3.91 13.83
N PHE A 99 -3.21 3.78 15.11
CA PHE A 99 -3.13 2.47 15.76
C PHE A 99 -4.55 1.96 16.05
N VAL A 100 -4.69 0.65 16.10
CA VAL A 100 -5.94 -0.05 16.40
C VAL A 100 -5.69 -1.01 17.54
N LYS A 101 -6.58 -1.01 18.53
CA LYS A 101 -6.47 -1.90 19.69
C LYS A 101 -6.99 -3.31 19.37
N PRO A 102 -6.14 -4.36 19.41
CA PRO A 102 -6.58 -5.74 19.22
C PRO A 102 -7.32 -6.28 20.45
N VAL A 103 -8.25 -7.21 20.24
CA VAL A 103 -9.14 -7.77 21.26
C VAL A 103 -8.91 -9.27 21.46
N ILE A 104 -8.62 -10.03 20.40
CA ILE A 104 -8.38 -11.49 20.47
C ILE A 104 -7.01 -11.77 21.10
N LYS A 105 -5.97 -11.08 20.62
CA LYS A 105 -4.59 -11.18 21.12
C LYS A 105 -4.09 -9.79 21.53
N PRO A 106 -4.57 -9.25 22.66
CA PRO A 106 -4.28 -7.86 23.05
C PRO A 106 -2.81 -7.61 23.37
N THR A 107 -2.07 -8.64 23.79
CA THR A 107 -0.62 -8.57 24.01
C THR A 107 0.12 -8.91 22.72
N LEU A 108 0.87 -7.95 22.19
CA LEU A 108 1.72 -8.15 21.02
C LEU A 108 2.84 -9.14 21.33
N THR A 109 3.13 -10.02 20.39
CA THR A 109 4.28 -10.93 20.51
C THR A 109 5.58 -10.16 20.34
N GLU A 110 6.68 -10.68 20.88
CA GLU A 110 8.01 -10.11 20.60
C GLU A 110 8.34 -10.08 19.11
N PHE A 111 7.88 -11.08 18.36
CA PHE A 111 8.07 -11.13 16.92
C PHE A 111 7.37 -9.95 16.25
N CYS A 112 6.10 -9.72 16.58
CA CYS A 112 5.30 -8.61 16.05
C CYS A 112 5.96 -7.26 16.36
N ILE A 113 6.33 -7.02 17.62
CA ILE A 113 7.01 -5.78 18.04
C ILE A 113 8.33 -5.58 17.28
N LYS A 114 9.15 -6.63 17.12
CA LYS A 114 10.43 -6.53 16.39
C LYS A 114 10.21 -6.31 14.89
N LEU A 115 9.18 -6.93 14.32
CA LEU A 115 8.86 -6.82 12.91
C LEU A 115 8.37 -5.41 12.57
N THR A 116 7.37 -4.92 13.32
CA THR A 116 6.63 -3.69 13.00
C THR A 116 7.15 -2.46 13.73
N SER A 117 7.97 -2.62 14.77
CA SER A 117 8.37 -1.56 15.71
C SER A 117 7.20 -0.88 16.46
N ILE A 118 6.00 -1.46 16.40
CA ILE A 118 4.84 -1.02 17.19
C ILE A 118 5.00 -1.55 18.62
N MET A 119 4.94 -0.66 19.59
CA MET A 119 5.07 -1.00 21.00
C MET A 119 3.72 -1.37 21.60
N GLN A 120 3.72 -2.15 22.68
CA GLN A 120 2.50 -2.49 23.41
C GLN A 120 1.73 -1.23 23.85
N SER A 121 2.45 -0.19 24.28
CA SER A 121 1.86 1.09 24.67
C SER A 121 1.09 1.80 23.54
N ASP A 122 1.50 1.58 22.29
CA ASP A 122 0.86 2.19 21.12
C ASP A 122 -0.54 1.61 20.92
N VAL A 123 -0.69 0.28 21.06
CA VAL A 123 -1.98 -0.41 20.90
C VAL A 123 -2.84 -0.38 22.16
N ASP A 124 -2.24 -0.31 23.35
CA ASP A 124 -2.97 -0.23 24.62
C ASP A 124 -3.82 1.04 24.72
N GLY A 125 -3.25 2.16 24.25
CA GLY A 125 -3.87 3.48 24.21
C GLY A 125 -4.68 3.77 22.94
N ALA A 126 -4.70 2.84 21.99
CA ALA A 126 -5.42 3.02 20.73
C ALA A 126 -6.93 2.81 20.87
N ASP A 127 -7.67 3.38 19.92
CA ASP A 127 -9.09 3.11 19.75
C ASP A 127 -9.34 1.73 19.14
N CYS A 128 -10.52 1.17 19.38
CA CYS A 128 -10.93 -0.09 18.77
C CYS A 128 -11.26 0.08 17.27
N TYR A 129 -11.27 -1.05 16.53
CA TYR A 129 -11.49 -1.06 15.09
C TYR A 129 -12.71 -0.23 14.63
N PRO A 130 -13.93 -0.36 15.22
CA PRO A 130 -15.08 0.44 14.79
C PRO A 130 -14.92 1.95 14.94
N SER A 131 -14.14 2.42 15.93
CA SER A 131 -13.88 3.84 16.12
C SER A 131 -12.89 4.36 15.07
N VAL A 132 -11.79 3.63 14.86
CA VAL A 132 -10.80 3.98 13.83
C VAL A 132 -11.41 3.91 12.43
N GLN A 133 -12.31 2.96 12.18
CA GLN A 133 -13.06 2.86 10.92
C GLN A 133 -13.89 4.12 10.67
N LYS A 134 -14.60 4.64 11.68
CA LYS A 134 -15.37 5.89 11.54
C LYS A 134 -14.48 7.11 11.28
N ASP A 135 -13.36 7.20 11.99
CA ASP A 135 -12.37 8.26 11.78
C ASP A 135 -11.83 8.25 10.35
N LEU A 136 -11.53 7.05 9.83
CA LEU A 136 -11.07 6.87 8.47
C LEU A 136 -12.16 7.27 7.47
N GLU A 137 -13.40 6.81 7.64
CA GLU A 137 -14.48 7.19 6.71
C GLU A 137 -14.74 8.71 6.71
N ALA A 138 -14.67 9.36 7.86
CA ALA A 138 -14.75 10.82 7.95
C ALA A 138 -13.61 11.52 7.21
N PHE A 139 -12.38 10.98 7.31
CA PHE A 139 -11.23 11.46 6.54
C PHE A 139 -11.40 11.24 5.03
N LEU A 140 -11.99 10.13 4.61
CA LEU A 140 -12.15 9.77 3.19
C LEU A 140 -13.31 10.50 2.49
N GLU A 141 -14.28 11.01 3.25
CA GLU A 141 -15.51 11.61 2.74
C GLU A 141 -15.31 12.68 1.64
N PRO A 142 -14.38 13.65 1.77
CA PRO A 142 -14.14 14.63 0.71
C PRO A 142 -13.69 13.99 -0.61
N PHE A 143 -12.88 12.94 -0.53
CA PHE A 143 -12.32 12.25 -1.70
C PHE A 143 -13.35 11.33 -2.36
N ARG A 144 -14.20 10.67 -1.57
CA ARG A 144 -15.27 9.78 -2.08
C ARG A 144 -16.23 10.51 -3.02
N ARG A 145 -16.56 11.77 -2.72
CA ARG A 145 -17.48 12.60 -3.53
C ARG A 145 -17.00 12.83 -4.95
N GLU A 146 -15.69 12.78 -5.20
CA GLU A 146 -15.10 12.98 -6.51
C GLU A 146 -14.57 11.67 -7.13
N GLY A 147 -14.91 10.53 -6.52
CA GLY A 147 -14.46 9.21 -6.95
C GLY A 147 -13.16 8.80 -6.28
N LEU A 148 -13.27 7.86 -5.36
CA LEU A 148 -12.15 7.25 -4.64
C LEU A 148 -12.11 5.74 -4.93
N MET A 149 -10.92 5.27 -5.28
CA MET A 149 -10.56 3.86 -5.13
C MET A 149 -9.37 3.72 -4.20
N TRP A 150 -9.05 2.49 -3.83
CA TRP A 150 -7.89 2.21 -3.02
C TRP A 150 -7.16 0.98 -3.53
N CYS A 151 -5.88 0.89 -3.18
CA CYS A 151 -5.06 -0.26 -3.49
C CYS A 151 -4.07 -0.52 -2.37
N SER A 152 -3.75 -1.79 -2.22
CA SER A 152 -2.67 -2.26 -1.36
C SER A 152 -1.69 -3.06 -2.21
N TRP A 153 -0.50 -3.35 -1.67
CA TRP A 153 0.48 -4.12 -2.41
C TRP A 153 -0.02 -5.55 -2.67
N GLY A 154 -0.66 -6.18 -1.70
CA GLY A 154 -1.19 -7.54 -1.80
C GLY A 154 -2.69 -7.63 -1.55
N GLN A 155 -3.23 -8.86 -1.53
CA GLN A 155 -4.64 -9.08 -1.18
C GLN A 155 -4.87 -9.10 0.35
N LEU A 156 -3.80 -9.30 1.13
CA LEU A 156 -3.87 -9.54 2.56
C LEU A 156 -4.61 -8.41 3.28
N ASP A 157 -4.26 -7.16 2.99
CA ASP A 157 -4.82 -5.97 3.64
C ASP A 157 -6.35 -5.93 3.50
N SER A 158 -6.85 -6.08 2.27
CA SER A 158 -8.29 -6.10 2.01
C SER A 158 -9.02 -7.26 2.66
N GLN A 159 -8.41 -8.44 2.72
CA GLN A 159 -9.03 -9.60 3.36
C GLN A 159 -9.08 -9.42 4.87
N GLN A 160 -7.99 -8.94 5.46
CA GLN A 160 -7.89 -8.70 6.88
C GLN A 160 -8.88 -7.64 7.34
N LEU A 161 -8.99 -6.51 6.63
CA LEU A 161 -9.97 -5.47 6.95
C LEU A 161 -11.42 -6.00 6.91
N LEU A 162 -11.75 -6.89 5.96
CA LEU A 162 -13.06 -7.54 5.91
C LEU A 162 -13.29 -8.48 7.11
N GLU A 163 -12.29 -9.28 7.49
CA GLU A 163 -12.39 -10.18 8.64
C GLU A 163 -12.48 -9.44 9.98
N ASP A 164 -11.74 -8.33 10.14
CA ASP A 164 -11.81 -7.49 11.33
C ASP A 164 -13.19 -6.81 11.45
N ALA A 165 -13.71 -6.29 10.34
CA ALA A 165 -15.05 -5.68 10.30
C ALA A 165 -16.15 -6.68 10.66
N LYS A 166 -16.07 -7.90 10.11
CA LYS A 166 -16.98 -9.00 10.43
C LYS A 166 -16.92 -9.36 11.92
N ARG A 167 -15.72 -9.47 12.49
CA ARG A 167 -15.54 -9.74 13.93
C ARG A 167 -16.08 -8.62 14.81
N ALA A 168 -15.83 -7.38 14.42
CA ALA A 168 -16.27 -6.19 15.15
C ALA A 168 -17.75 -5.84 14.90
N SER A 169 -18.45 -6.57 14.02
CA SER A 169 -19.84 -6.33 13.63
C SER A 169 -20.09 -4.89 13.15
N CYS A 170 -19.19 -4.36 12.31
CA CYS A 170 -19.28 -3.04 11.70
C CYS A 170 -18.98 -3.09 10.19
N PRO A 171 -19.25 -2.01 9.42
CA PRO A 171 -18.77 -1.92 8.05
C PRO A 171 -17.24 -2.00 7.98
N PRO A 172 -16.67 -2.53 6.87
CA PRO A 172 -15.23 -2.51 6.68
C PRO A 172 -14.70 -1.10 6.47
N MET A 173 -13.42 -0.89 6.77
CA MET A 173 -12.69 0.26 6.27
C MET A 173 -12.73 0.27 4.73
N PHE A 174 -12.90 1.44 4.13
CA PHE A 174 -13.07 1.63 2.69
C PHE A 174 -14.36 1.01 2.13
N ASP A 175 -15.42 0.93 2.94
CA ASP A 175 -16.70 0.33 2.51
C ASP A 175 -17.22 0.98 1.22
N GLY A 176 -17.69 0.16 0.29
CA GLY A 176 -18.16 0.59 -1.04
C GLY A 176 -17.10 1.16 -1.99
N ALA A 177 -15.83 1.32 -1.60
CA ALA A 177 -14.76 1.77 -2.49
C ALA A 177 -14.13 0.57 -3.23
N VAL A 178 -13.77 0.77 -4.50
CA VAL A 178 -13.13 -0.27 -5.31
C VAL A 178 -11.71 -0.51 -4.81
N HIS A 179 -11.37 -1.78 -4.55
CA HIS A 179 -10.02 -2.24 -4.22
C HIS A 179 -9.28 -2.78 -5.45
N THR A 180 -7.97 -2.61 -5.50
CA THR A 180 -7.12 -3.43 -6.38
C THR A 180 -5.78 -3.82 -5.75
N ASN A 181 -5.25 -4.96 -6.20
CA ASN A 181 -3.95 -5.49 -5.80
C ASN A 181 -2.85 -4.97 -6.75
N LEU A 182 -2.04 -4.03 -6.29
CA LEU A 182 -1.04 -3.36 -7.15
C LEU A 182 0.09 -4.30 -7.58
N LYS A 183 0.45 -5.30 -6.76
CA LYS A 183 1.47 -6.30 -7.15
C LYS A 183 1.07 -7.06 -8.40
N TRP A 184 -0.23 -7.37 -8.58
CA TRP A 184 -0.70 -8.02 -9.80
C TRP A 184 -0.48 -7.13 -11.02
N TRP A 185 -0.91 -5.86 -10.96
CA TRP A 185 -0.72 -4.90 -12.04
C TRP A 185 0.75 -4.68 -12.37
N HIS A 186 1.58 -4.46 -11.36
CA HIS A 186 3.03 -4.30 -11.51
C HIS A 186 3.63 -5.50 -12.28
N CYS A 187 3.32 -6.74 -11.88
CA CYS A 187 3.84 -7.92 -12.55
C CYS A 187 3.38 -8.05 -14.00
N ARG A 188 2.13 -7.68 -14.29
CA ARG A 188 1.54 -7.82 -15.63
C ARG A 188 2.00 -6.73 -16.58
N ILE A 189 2.04 -5.48 -16.13
CA ILE A 189 2.47 -4.32 -16.89
C ILE A 189 3.95 -4.48 -17.25
N PHE A 190 4.80 -4.76 -16.27
CA PHE A 190 6.26 -4.80 -16.45
C PHE A 190 6.84 -6.17 -16.78
N HIS A 191 5.98 -7.18 -16.97
CA HIS A 191 6.39 -8.55 -17.28
C HIS A 191 7.39 -9.14 -16.27
N THR A 192 7.22 -8.84 -14.98
CA THR A 192 8.08 -9.35 -13.90
C THR A 192 7.47 -10.52 -13.17
N ARG A 193 8.30 -11.30 -12.45
CA ARG A 193 7.81 -12.22 -11.42
C ARG A 193 7.23 -11.43 -10.24
N ALA A 194 6.29 -12.05 -9.54
CA ALA A 194 5.77 -11.57 -8.26
C ALA A 194 6.90 -11.40 -7.24
N MET A 195 6.94 -10.24 -6.58
CA MET A 195 7.95 -9.92 -5.56
C MET A 195 7.36 -9.10 -4.40
N GLY A 196 8.14 -8.93 -3.33
CA GLY A 196 7.79 -8.03 -2.22
C GLY A 196 7.92 -6.56 -2.62
N MET A 197 7.15 -5.69 -1.95
CA MET A 197 7.04 -4.26 -2.31
C MET A 197 8.38 -3.56 -2.33
N LYS A 198 9.18 -3.74 -1.28
CA LYS A 198 10.53 -3.16 -1.18
C LYS A 198 11.45 -3.56 -2.33
N ARG A 199 11.31 -4.80 -2.85
CA ARG A 199 12.05 -5.24 -4.04
C ARG A 199 11.52 -4.59 -5.31
N ALA A 200 10.21 -4.44 -5.45
CA ALA A 200 9.58 -3.79 -6.60
C ALA A 200 9.97 -2.30 -6.71
N ILE A 201 9.97 -1.59 -5.57
CA ILE A 201 10.42 -0.20 -5.45
C ILE A 201 11.87 -0.06 -5.91
N LYS A 202 12.77 -0.86 -5.32
CA LYS A 202 14.18 -0.88 -5.73
C LYS A 202 14.36 -1.27 -7.19
N SER A 203 13.59 -2.23 -7.69
CA SER A 203 13.60 -2.61 -9.10
C SER A 203 12.91 -1.63 -10.03
N SER A 204 12.39 -0.53 -9.50
CA SER A 204 11.90 0.62 -10.27
C SER A 204 12.87 1.80 -10.17
N GLY A 205 14.03 1.62 -9.49
CA GLY A 205 15.02 2.67 -9.28
C GLY A 205 14.65 3.68 -8.20
N LEU A 206 13.61 3.39 -7.41
CA LEU A 206 13.21 4.18 -6.26
C LEU A 206 13.93 3.68 -5.00
N GLU A 207 14.17 4.59 -4.06
CA GLU A 207 14.67 4.24 -2.74
C GLU A 207 13.52 4.01 -1.76
N TRP A 208 13.78 3.17 -0.76
CA TRP A 208 12.83 2.97 0.33
C TRP A 208 13.02 4.06 1.38
N GLU A 209 11.93 4.75 1.73
CA GLU A 209 11.93 5.82 2.73
C GLU A 209 11.21 5.37 4.02
N GLY A 210 11.62 5.90 5.17
CA GLY A 210 10.99 5.58 6.45
C GLY A 210 11.24 4.14 6.94
N SER A 211 10.52 3.76 7.99
CA SER A 211 10.65 2.45 8.63
C SER A 211 9.87 1.39 7.86
N HIS A 212 10.49 0.25 7.57
CA HIS A 212 9.78 -0.88 6.98
C HIS A 212 8.88 -1.54 8.03
N HIS A 213 7.70 -1.98 7.62
CA HIS A 213 6.65 -2.52 8.50
C HIS A 213 6.05 -1.49 9.44
N ARG A 214 5.94 -0.25 8.94
CA ARG A 214 5.13 0.79 9.56
C ARG A 214 4.11 1.23 8.54
N ALA A 215 2.83 1.06 8.87
CA ALA A 215 1.76 1.12 7.88
C ALA A 215 1.78 2.42 7.06
N LEU A 216 2.01 3.57 7.72
CA LEU A 216 2.10 4.85 6.99
C LEU A 216 3.34 4.94 6.09
N SER A 217 4.51 4.48 6.57
CA SER A 217 5.74 4.49 5.76
C SER A 217 5.61 3.55 4.56
N ASP A 218 5.07 2.34 4.76
CA ASP A 218 4.81 1.37 3.70
C ASP A 218 3.78 1.93 2.70
N ALA A 219 2.70 2.59 3.16
CA ALA A 219 1.71 3.27 2.29
C ALA A 219 2.31 4.44 1.48
N GLN A 220 3.21 5.24 2.06
CA GLN A 220 3.93 6.30 1.36
C GLN A 220 4.84 5.74 0.25
N ASN A 221 5.52 4.64 0.53
CA ASN A 221 6.35 3.94 -0.45
C ASN A 221 5.52 3.31 -1.57
N LEU A 222 4.35 2.74 -1.24
CA LEU A 222 3.38 2.27 -2.22
C LEU A 222 2.89 3.44 -3.10
N ALA A 223 2.62 4.61 -2.50
CA ALA A 223 2.21 5.80 -3.21
C ALA A 223 3.27 6.29 -4.21
N ASN A 224 4.55 6.27 -3.83
CA ASN A 224 5.66 6.56 -4.74
C ASN A 224 5.70 5.60 -5.94
N LEU A 225 5.48 4.31 -5.69
CA LEU A 225 5.44 3.32 -6.76
C LEU A 225 4.25 3.52 -7.70
N ILE A 226 3.08 3.90 -7.20
CA ILE A 226 1.92 4.25 -8.04
C ILE A 226 2.24 5.45 -8.93
N GLY A 227 2.88 6.48 -8.38
CA GLY A 227 3.35 7.65 -9.14
C GLY A 227 4.31 7.26 -10.27
N ASP A 228 5.32 6.43 -9.97
CA ASP A 228 6.27 5.93 -10.97
C ASP A 228 5.59 5.09 -12.06
N ILE A 229 4.66 4.21 -11.69
CA ILE A 229 3.85 3.44 -12.66
C ILE A 229 3.08 4.39 -13.58
N SER A 230 2.44 5.43 -13.02
CA SER A 230 1.68 6.41 -13.80
C SER A 230 2.57 7.15 -14.81
N GLU A 231 3.75 7.61 -14.39
CA GLU A 231 4.68 8.30 -15.28
C GLU A 231 5.22 7.39 -16.38
N ARG A 232 5.55 6.12 -16.07
CA ARG A 232 5.99 5.16 -17.10
C ARG A 232 4.91 4.85 -18.13
N ILE A 233 3.65 4.75 -17.69
CA ILE A 233 2.50 4.58 -18.59
C ILE A 233 2.36 5.77 -19.52
N LYS A 234 2.43 7.01 -19.00
CA LYS A 234 2.38 8.22 -19.83
C LYS A 234 3.49 8.23 -20.88
N LEU A 235 4.73 7.89 -20.49
CA LEU A 235 5.86 7.81 -21.40
C LEU A 235 5.71 6.71 -22.47
N PHE A 236 5.07 5.59 -22.13
CA PHE A 236 4.79 4.51 -23.07
C PHE A 236 3.75 4.93 -24.12
N ASP A 237 2.68 5.62 -23.71
CA ASP A 237 1.64 6.07 -24.64
C ASP A 237 2.15 7.17 -25.59
N VAL A 238 3.07 8.04 -25.15
CA VAL A 238 3.71 9.04 -26.03
C VAL A 238 4.61 8.40 -27.11
N LYS A 239 5.09 7.17 -26.89
CA LYS A 239 5.96 6.45 -27.83
C LYS A 239 5.21 5.58 -28.84
N LYS A 240 3.91 5.31 -28.62
CA LYS A 240 3.06 4.62 -29.58
C LYS A 240 2.62 5.56 -30.70
#